data_AF-U1R229-F1
#
_entry.id   AF-U1R229-F1
#
_cell.length_a   1.000
_cell.length_b   1.000
_cell.length_c   1.000
_cell.angle_alpha   90.00
_cell.angle_beta   90.00
_cell.angle_gamma   90.00
#
_symmetry.space_group_name_H-M   'P 1'
#
loop_
_entity.id
_entity.type
_entity.pdbx_description
1 polymer ?
#
loop_
_entity_poly.entity_id
_entity_poly.type
_entity_poly.pdbx_seq_one_letter_code
_entity_poly.pdbx_strand_id
1 'polypeptide(L)'
;MAGASVSEMILFIAALVVAASVAGTLTTQVDRVSESLDDRSLDLSQEIRVDVTVISDAGAQVHDRDGNGNVSLYVRNTGSSGLPANPETIDVFFDGSYQSAVNVTVVKPTNADGSWPRGGVIELSFSVGSLPDGSDHRVKLIVREDEELFEFRK
;
A
#
# COMPACT_ATOMS: atom_id res chain seq x y z
N MET A 1 -32.59 -65.15 10.15
CA MET A 1 -32.15 -63.82 10.66
C MET A 1 -30.82 -63.34 10.06
N ALA A 2 -30.43 -63.78 8.84
CA ALA A 2 -29.18 -63.36 8.19
C ALA A 2 -29.28 -62.04 7.38
N GLY A 3 -30.50 -61.56 7.10
CA GLY A 3 -30.73 -60.36 6.29
C GLY A 3 -30.42 -59.02 6.99
N ALA A 4 -30.55 -58.95 8.31
CA ALA A 4 -30.31 -57.71 9.07
C ALA A 4 -28.83 -57.28 9.03
N SER A 5 -27.90 -58.25 9.14
CA SER A 5 -26.45 -58.00 9.12
C SER A 5 -25.97 -57.38 7.79
N VAL A 6 -26.59 -57.74 6.67
CA VAL A 6 -26.22 -57.18 5.36
C VAL A 6 -26.68 -55.73 5.23
N SER A 7 -27.89 -55.42 5.69
CA SER A 7 -28.41 -54.05 5.71
C SER A 7 -27.59 -53.14 6.64
N GLU A 8 -27.17 -53.63 7.81
CA GLU A 8 -26.31 -52.89 8.75
C GLU A 8 -24.96 -52.55 8.12
N MET A 9 -24.32 -53.50 7.43
CA MET A 9 -23.04 -53.26 6.74
C MET A 9 -23.18 -52.22 5.63
N ILE A 10 -24.26 -52.26 4.85
CA ILE A 10 -24.50 -51.28 3.79
C ILE A 10 -24.65 -49.87 4.38
N LEU A 11 -25.43 -49.73 5.46
CA LEU A 11 -25.61 -48.44 6.15
C LEU A 11 -24.31 -47.94 6.79
N PHE A 12 -23.50 -48.84 7.34
CA PHE A 12 -22.20 -48.50 7.92
C PHE A 12 -21.23 -47.95 6.86
N ILE A 13 -21.16 -48.60 5.69
CA ILE A 13 -20.33 -48.13 4.58
C ILE A 13 -20.84 -46.78 4.05
N ALA A 14 -22.17 -46.62 3.90
CA ALA A 14 -22.77 -45.36 3.49
C ALA A 14 -22.41 -44.21 4.46
N ALA A 15 -22.48 -44.45 5.77
CA ALA A 15 -22.10 -43.48 6.78
C ALA A 15 -20.60 -43.11 6.71
N LEU A 16 -19.72 -44.09 6.47
CA LEU A 16 -18.29 -43.86 6.28
C LEU A 16 -17.98 -42.99 5.05
N VAL A 17 -18.67 -43.22 3.93
CA VAL A 17 -18.49 -42.41 2.71
C VAL A 17 -18.93 -40.96 2.94
N VAL A 18 -20.06 -40.76 3.61
CA VAL A 18 -20.53 -39.42 3.98
C VAL A 18 -19.56 -38.74 4.93
N ALA A 19 -19.10 -39.44 5.97
CA ALA A 19 -18.12 -38.92 6.92
C ALA A 19 -16.81 -38.52 6.22
N ALA A 20 -16.28 -39.36 5.32
CA ALA A 20 -15.08 -39.06 4.56
C ALA A 20 -15.26 -37.84 3.65
N SER A 21 -16.44 -37.68 3.05
CA SER A 21 -16.76 -36.52 2.20
C SER A 21 -16.79 -35.22 3.01
N VAL A 22 -17.42 -35.23 4.18
CA VAL A 22 -17.48 -34.07 5.09
C VAL A 22 -16.11 -33.74 5.64
N ALA A 23 -15.33 -34.73 6.06
CA ALA A 23 -13.96 -34.51 6.51
C ALA A 23 -13.09 -33.89 5.40
N GLY A 24 -13.22 -34.39 4.16
CA GLY A 24 -12.52 -33.85 3.00
C GLY A 24 -12.84 -32.37 2.73
N THR A 25 -14.13 -32.01 2.74
CA THR A 25 -14.54 -30.61 2.51
C THR A 25 -14.11 -29.68 3.64
N LEU A 26 -14.19 -30.13 4.90
CA LEU A 26 -13.73 -29.37 6.06
C LEU A 26 -12.23 -29.09 6.00
N THR A 27 -11.41 -30.10 5.68
CA THR A 27 -9.96 -29.92 5.53
C THR A 27 -9.65 -28.91 4.42
N THR A 28 -10.27 -29.05 3.25
CA THR A 28 -10.08 -28.09 2.14
C THR A 28 -10.50 -26.67 2.54
N GLN A 29 -11.55 -26.53 3.36
CA GLN A 29 -12.00 -25.23 3.83
C GLN A 29 -11.01 -24.61 4.82
N VAL A 30 -10.46 -25.41 5.74
CA VAL A 30 -9.42 -24.96 6.68
C VAL A 30 -8.15 -24.56 5.93
N ASP A 31 -7.75 -25.31 4.91
CA ASP A 31 -6.59 -24.98 4.07
C ASP A 31 -6.78 -23.62 3.38
N ARG A 32 -7.94 -23.40 2.77
CA ARG A 32 -8.28 -22.10 2.13
C ARG A 32 -8.29 -20.93 3.10
N VAL A 33 -8.82 -21.14 4.30
CA VAL A 33 -8.80 -20.12 5.36
C VAL A 33 -7.36 -19.83 5.77
N SER A 34 -6.54 -20.87 5.94
CA SER A 34 -5.13 -20.73 6.32
C SER A 34 -4.34 -19.96 5.27
N GLU A 35 -4.52 -20.28 3.99
CA GLU A 35 -3.91 -19.56 2.87
C GLU A 35 -4.33 -18.08 2.85
N SER A 36 -5.63 -17.78 3.02
CA SER A 36 -6.10 -16.39 3.07
C SER A 36 -5.56 -15.61 4.28
N LEU A 37 -5.31 -16.30 5.41
CA LEU A 37 -4.73 -15.70 6.60
C LEU A 37 -3.24 -15.42 6.40
N ASP A 38 -2.51 -16.34 5.76
CA ASP A 38 -1.10 -16.18 5.42
C ASP A 38 -0.91 -15.01 4.44
N ASP A 39 -1.73 -14.92 3.39
CA ASP A 39 -1.72 -13.79 2.45
C ASP A 39 -1.99 -12.47 3.16
N ARG A 40 -3.05 -12.42 3.99
CA ARG A 40 -3.39 -11.21 4.76
C ARG A 40 -2.29 -10.81 5.74
N SER A 41 -1.60 -11.79 6.34
CA SER A 41 -0.49 -11.57 7.25
C SER A 41 0.74 -11.01 6.52
N LEU A 42 1.04 -11.52 5.31
CA LEU A 42 2.13 -11.02 4.48
C LEU A 42 1.87 -9.59 4.00
N ASP A 43 0.64 -9.28 3.59
CA ASP A 43 0.24 -7.94 3.16
C ASP A 43 0.30 -6.94 4.31
N LEU A 44 -0.31 -7.26 5.46
CA LEU A 44 -0.24 -6.42 6.66
C LEU A 44 1.21 -6.21 7.13
N SER A 45 2.02 -7.26 7.04
CA SER A 45 3.44 -7.15 7.38
C SER A 45 4.20 -6.25 6.41
N GLN A 46 3.81 -6.19 5.13
CA GLN A 46 4.39 -5.26 4.16
C GLN A 46 3.95 -3.83 4.46
N GLU A 47 2.67 -3.61 4.74
CA GLU A 47 2.09 -2.31 5.12
C GLU A 47 2.81 -1.74 6.35
N ILE A 48 2.94 -2.50 7.45
CA ILE A 48 3.66 -2.06 8.67
C ILE A 48 5.13 -1.70 8.39
N ARG A 49 5.74 -2.24 7.33
CA ARG A 49 7.14 -1.95 6.99
C ARG A 49 7.30 -0.69 6.14
N VAL A 50 6.23 -0.21 5.52
CA VAL A 50 6.19 1.02 4.72
C VAL A 50 5.66 2.15 5.57
N ASP A 51 6.45 3.21 5.67
CA ASP A 51 6.07 4.43 6.40
C ASP A 51 6.86 5.56 5.72
N VAL A 52 6.16 6.62 5.34
CA VAL A 52 6.73 7.78 4.67
C VAL A 52 6.26 9.06 5.35
N THR A 53 7.16 10.04 5.47
CA THR A 53 6.84 11.33 6.09
C THR A 53 7.24 12.46 5.16
N VAL A 54 6.35 13.44 5.00
CA VAL A 54 6.67 14.67 4.29
C VAL A 54 7.50 15.55 5.23
N ILE A 55 8.74 15.85 4.84
CA ILE A 55 9.68 16.65 5.64
C ILE A 55 9.83 18.08 5.11
N SER A 56 8.90 18.50 4.26
CA SER A 56 8.88 19.85 3.68
C SER A 56 8.46 20.87 4.74
N ASP A 57 9.02 22.08 4.67
CA ASP A 57 8.62 23.18 5.53
C ASP A 57 7.44 23.94 4.92
N ALA A 58 6.29 23.92 5.58
CA ALA A 58 5.08 24.62 5.15
C ALA A 58 5.21 26.15 5.19
N GLY A 59 6.15 26.69 5.98
CA GLY A 59 6.46 28.11 6.03
C GLY A 59 7.47 28.56 4.96
N ALA A 60 8.10 27.62 4.25
CA ALA A 60 9.00 27.91 3.14
C ALA A 60 8.23 27.95 1.81
N GLN A 61 8.86 28.49 0.76
CA GLN A 61 8.28 28.44 -0.58
C GLN A 61 8.28 27.00 -1.11
N VAL A 62 7.11 26.35 -1.06
CA VAL A 62 6.83 25.01 -1.58
C VAL A 62 6.25 25.06 -3.00
N HIS A 63 5.50 26.13 -3.32
CA HIS A 63 4.96 26.40 -4.67
C HIS A 63 5.86 27.37 -5.43
N ASP A 64 6.07 27.07 -6.71
CA ASP A 64 6.73 27.95 -7.68
C ASP A 64 8.17 28.34 -7.31
N ARG A 65 8.93 27.39 -6.75
CA ARG A 65 10.34 27.63 -6.37
C ARG A 65 11.22 28.05 -7.55
N ASP A 66 10.94 27.50 -8.74
CA ASP A 66 11.73 27.72 -9.95
C ASP A 66 11.04 28.65 -10.98
N GLY A 67 9.87 29.21 -10.69
CA GLY A 67 9.10 30.05 -11.63
C GLY A 67 8.24 29.26 -12.63
N ASN A 68 8.07 27.95 -12.43
CA ASN A 68 7.36 27.04 -13.32
C ASN A 68 5.95 26.64 -12.84
N GLY A 69 5.47 27.18 -11.72
CA GLY A 69 4.17 26.82 -11.14
C GLY A 69 4.09 25.39 -10.57
N ASN A 70 5.25 24.83 -10.18
CA ASN A 70 5.35 23.49 -9.63
C ASN A 70 5.32 23.51 -8.10
N VAL A 71 4.70 22.49 -7.50
CA VAL A 71 4.80 22.19 -6.08
C VAL A 71 5.94 21.19 -5.91
N SER A 72 6.91 21.49 -5.04
CA SER A 72 8.04 20.60 -4.74
C SER A 72 8.03 20.18 -3.28
N LEU A 73 7.88 18.88 -3.01
CA LEU A 73 7.84 18.28 -1.68
C LEU A 73 8.97 17.28 -1.48
N TYR A 74 9.64 17.36 -0.35
CA TYR A 74 10.57 16.35 0.14
C TYR A 74 9.86 15.32 1.00
N VAL A 75 10.03 14.06 0.66
CA VAL A 75 9.47 12.91 1.38
C VAL A 75 10.58 11.98 1.83
N ARG A 76 10.55 11.59 3.10
CA ARG A 76 11.52 10.67 3.70
C ARG A 76 10.88 9.31 3.92
N ASN A 77 11.60 8.24 3.60
CA ASN A 77 11.20 6.88 3.97
C ASN A 77 11.58 6.64 5.43
N THR A 78 10.58 6.64 6.30
CA THR A 78 10.66 6.39 7.75
C THR A 78 10.46 4.91 8.09
N GLY A 79 9.98 4.12 7.13
CA GLY A 79 9.78 2.69 7.21
C GLY A 79 11.04 1.85 7.37
N SER A 80 10.84 0.54 7.40
CA SER A 80 11.90 -0.45 7.62
C SER A 80 12.40 -1.09 6.33
N SER A 81 11.64 -0.98 5.22
CA SER A 81 12.01 -1.50 3.90
C SER A 81 12.33 -0.39 2.90
N GLY A 82 13.18 -0.69 1.92
CA GLY A 82 13.38 0.19 0.76
C GLY A 82 12.16 0.17 -0.15
N LEU A 83 11.88 1.31 -0.77
CA LEU A 83 10.80 1.51 -1.73
C LEU A 83 11.37 1.81 -3.12
N PRO A 84 10.66 1.47 -4.20
CA PRO A 84 11.02 1.95 -5.54
C PRO A 84 10.75 3.47 -5.63
N ALA A 85 11.67 4.25 -6.19
CA ALA A 85 11.45 5.68 -6.44
C ALA A 85 10.82 5.89 -7.83
N ASN A 86 9.65 5.28 -8.07
CA ASN A 86 8.92 5.38 -9.34
C ASN A 86 7.62 6.19 -9.12
N PRO A 87 7.30 7.19 -9.97
CA PRO A 87 6.00 7.89 -9.93
C PRO A 87 4.79 6.96 -9.95
N GLU A 88 4.85 5.79 -10.58
CA GLU A 88 3.72 4.84 -10.62
C GLU A 88 3.39 4.20 -9.25
N THR A 89 4.28 4.34 -8.26
CA THR A 89 4.10 3.76 -6.93
C THR A 89 3.63 4.77 -5.88
N ILE A 90 3.44 6.01 -6.32
CA ILE A 90 3.15 7.16 -5.46
C ILE A 90 1.92 7.86 -6.03
N ASP A 91 0.81 7.79 -5.32
CA ASP A 91 -0.39 8.53 -5.68
C ASP A 91 -0.36 9.90 -5.01
N VAL A 92 -0.53 10.96 -5.81
CA VAL A 92 -0.53 12.34 -5.32
C VAL A 92 -1.87 12.99 -5.63
N PHE A 93 -2.50 13.56 -4.61
CA PHE A 93 -3.69 14.38 -4.73
C PHE A 93 -3.38 15.80 -4.29
N PHE A 94 -3.75 16.77 -5.11
CA PHE A 94 -3.68 18.19 -4.80
C PHE A 94 -5.10 18.76 -4.71
N ASP A 95 -5.48 19.28 -3.55
CA ASP A 95 -6.84 19.80 -3.27
C ASP A 95 -7.97 18.83 -3.69
N GLY A 96 -7.71 17.52 -3.57
CA GLY A 96 -8.65 16.46 -3.95
C GLY A 96 -8.59 16.04 -5.42
N SER A 97 -7.76 16.67 -6.25
CA SER A 97 -7.54 16.30 -7.65
C SER A 97 -6.33 15.40 -7.80
N TYR A 98 -6.50 14.22 -8.41
CA TYR A 98 -5.42 13.27 -8.69
C TYR A 98 -4.44 13.85 -9.72
N GLN A 99 -3.14 13.77 -9.41
CA GLN A 99 -2.06 14.26 -10.27
C GLN A 99 -1.41 13.07 -10.99
N SER A 100 -1.61 12.98 -12.31
CA SER A 100 -1.02 11.91 -13.12
C SER A 100 0.42 12.18 -13.57
N ALA A 101 0.83 13.46 -13.59
CA ALA A 101 2.15 13.89 -14.03
C ALA A 101 3.01 14.30 -12.84
N VAL A 102 3.49 13.30 -12.10
CA VAL A 102 4.39 13.48 -10.95
C VAL A 102 5.80 13.12 -11.38
N ASN A 103 6.74 13.99 -11.05
CA ASN A 103 8.16 13.76 -11.23
C ASN A 103 8.78 13.39 -9.88
N VAL A 104 9.52 12.28 -9.84
CA VAL A 104 10.18 11.78 -8.63
C VAL A 104 11.69 11.85 -8.85
N THR A 105 12.39 12.56 -7.97
CA THR A 105 13.85 12.67 -8.02
C THR A 105 14.44 12.26 -6.68
N VAL A 106 15.43 11.37 -6.67
CA VAL A 106 16.08 10.94 -5.42
C VAL A 106 17.13 11.99 -5.02
N VAL A 107 16.86 12.72 -3.93
CA VAL A 107 17.73 13.81 -3.44
C VAL A 107 18.86 13.26 -2.58
N LYS A 108 18.56 12.22 -1.77
CA LYS A 108 19.53 11.54 -0.93
C LYS A 108 19.59 10.05 -1.28
N PRO A 109 20.27 9.69 -2.39
CA PRO A 109 20.51 8.29 -2.70
C PRO A 109 21.47 7.69 -1.67
N THR A 110 21.16 6.51 -1.15
CA THR A 110 22.17 5.70 -0.45
C THR A 110 22.88 4.76 -1.43
N ASN A 111 22.24 4.40 -2.55
CA ASN A 111 22.76 3.56 -3.63
C ASN A 111 22.42 4.15 -5.01
N ALA A 112 23.16 3.77 -6.06
CA ALA A 112 23.08 4.34 -7.41
C ALA A 112 21.85 3.91 -8.25
N ASP A 113 21.03 2.98 -7.76
CA ASP A 113 19.99 2.31 -8.57
C ASP A 113 18.62 2.99 -8.57
N GLY A 114 18.53 4.28 -8.17
CA GLY A 114 17.23 4.97 -8.10
C GLY A 114 16.24 4.34 -7.10
N SER A 115 16.75 3.59 -6.13
CA SER A 115 15.93 3.09 -5.01
C SER A 115 15.74 4.19 -3.97
N TRP A 116 14.60 4.15 -3.26
CA TRP A 116 14.29 4.97 -2.09
C TRP A 116 14.56 4.16 -0.82
N PRO A 117 15.82 4.10 -0.36
CA PRO A 117 16.21 3.28 0.78
C PRO A 117 15.60 3.83 2.07
N ARG A 118 15.62 3.01 3.12
CA ARG A 118 15.30 3.44 4.48
C ARG A 118 16.10 4.69 4.87
N GLY A 119 15.42 5.73 5.32
CA GLY A 119 16.00 7.03 5.66
C GLY A 119 16.44 7.89 4.47
N GLY A 120 16.24 7.41 3.24
CA GLY A 120 16.43 8.17 2.01
C GLY A 120 15.35 9.25 1.85
N VAL A 121 15.67 10.26 1.05
CA VAL A 121 14.77 11.39 0.76
C VAL A 121 14.60 11.51 -0.74
N ILE A 122 13.35 11.60 -1.17
CA ILE A 122 12.95 11.91 -2.54
C ILE A 122 12.35 13.32 -2.59
N GLU A 123 12.47 13.96 -3.74
CA GLU A 123 11.75 15.16 -4.12
C GLU A 123 10.65 14.75 -5.10
N LEU A 124 9.42 15.08 -4.73
CA LEU A 124 8.24 14.99 -5.57
C LEU A 124 7.95 16.36 -6.13
N SER A 125 7.85 16.46 -7.44
CA SER A 125 7.43 17.68 -8.10
C SER A 125 6.30 17.42 -9.09
N PHE A 126 5.27 18.28 -9.05
CA PHE A 126 4.14 18.22 -9.97
C PHE A 126 3.66 19.64 -10.27
N SER A 127 3.10 19.83 -11.46
CA SER A 127 2.65 21.14 -11.92
C SER A 127 1.18 21.37 -11.56
N VAL A 128 0.91 22.47 -10.86
CA VAL A 128 -0.47 22.88 -10.49
C VAL A 128 -0.86 24.24 -11.08
N GLY A 129 0.05 24.86 -11.86
CA GLY A 129 -0.14 26.19 -12.41
C GLY A 129 -0.05 27.27 -11.33
N SER A 130 -0.76 28.39 -11.54
CA SER A 130 -0.77 29.51 -10.62
C SER A 130 -1.81 29.31 -9.52
N LEU A 131 -1.36 29.29 -8.27
CA LEU A 131 -2.22 29.33 -7.09
C LEU A 131 -2.44 30.79 -6.64
N PRO A 132 -3.63 31.16 -6.14
CA PRO A 132 -3.88 32.48 -5.53
C PRO A 132 -3.01 32.71 -4.29
N ASP A 133 -2.66 33.97 -4.02
CA ASP A 133 -1.95 34.31 -2.79
C ASP A 133 -2.92 34.31 -1.61
N GLY A 134 -2.48 33.79 -0.46
CA GLY A 134 -3.23 33.72 0.77
C GLY A 134 -4.19 32.54 0.89
N SER A 135 -4.25 31.63 -0.10
CA SER A 135 -5.06 30.41 -0.05
C SER A 135 -4.35 29.23 0.60
N ASP A 136 -5.15 28.42 1.29
CA ASP A 136 -4.70 27.17 1.91
C ASP A 136 -4.82 26.03 0.89
N HIS A 137 -3.78 25.21 0.81
CA HIS A 137 -3.68 24.09 -0.12
C HIS A 137 -3.26 22.83 0.61
N ARG A 138 -3.72 21.69 0.11
CA ARG A 138 -3.47 20.40 0.72
C ARG A 138 -2.99 19.40 -0.32
N VAL A 139 -1.87 18.76 0.01
CA VAL A 139 -1.33 17.63 -0.74
C VAL A 139 -1.55 16.38 0.09
N LYS A 140 -2.25 15.40 -0.48
CA LYS A 140 -2.32 14.05 0.07
C LYS A 140 -1.43 13.16 -0.77
N LEU A 141 -0.49 12.50 -0.10
CA LEU A 141 0.42 11.52 -0.66
C LEU A 141 -0.03 10.14 -0.21
N ILE A 142 -0.04 9.16 -1.09
CA ILE A 142 -0.27 7.76 -0.73
C ILE A 142 0.84 6.90 -1.32
N VAL A 143 1.48 6.10 -0.49
CA VAL A 143 2.55 5.18 -0.89
C VAL A 143 2.28 3.81 -0.29
N ARG A 144 1.86 2.84 -1.12
CA ARG A 144 1.52 1.47 -0.68
C ARG A 144 0.68 1.45 0.60
N GLU A 145 -0.45 2.16 0.57
CA GLU A 145 -1.44 2.30 1.66
C GLU A 145 -1.05 3.23 2.82
N ASP A 146 0.21 3.65 2.93
CA ASP A 146 0.58 4.72 3.86
C ASP A 146 0.13 6.07 3.31
N GLU A 147 -0.63 6.83 4.11
CA GLU A 147 -1.21 8.11 3.72
C GLU A 147 -0.55 9.25 4.51
N GLU A 148 -0.05 10.24 3.78
CA GLU A 148 0.58 11.42 4.37
C GLU A 148 -0.09 12.70 3.88
N LEU A 149 -0.35 13.61 4.81
CA LEU A 149 -1.03 14.86 4.54
C LEU A 149 -0.10 16.05 4.77
N PHE A 150 0.04 16.89 3.75
CA PHE A 150 0.79 18.12 3.85
C PHE A 150 -0.09 19.32 3.51
N GLU A 151 -0.22 20.23 4.46
CA GLU A 151 -0.96 21.48 4.30
C GLU A 151 0.02 22.65 4.26
N PHE A 152 -0.16 23.53 3.29
CA PHE A 152 0.63 24.75 3.17
C PHE A 152 -0.24 25.91 2.73
N ARG A 153 0.23 27.11 3.04
CA ARG A 153 -0.40 28.35 2.63
C ARG A 153 0.49 29.05 1.64
N LYS A 154 -0.09 29.54 0.55
CA LYS A 154 0.62 30.41 -0.40
C LYS A 154 0.56 31.87 0.06
#